data_AF-A0A8S1R3J0-F1
#
_entry.id   AF-A0A8S1R3J0-F1
#
_cell.length_a   1.000
_cell.length_b   1.000
_cell.length_c   1.000
_cell.angle_alpha   90.00
_cell.angle_beta   90.00
_cell.angle_gamma   90.00
#
_symmetry.space_group_name_H-M   'P 1'
#
loop_
_entity.id
_entity.type
_entity.pdbx_description
1 polymer ?
#
loop_
_entity_poly.entity_id
_entity_poly.type
_entity_poly.pdbx_seq_one_letter_code
_entity_poly.pdbx_strand_id
1 'polypeptide(L)'
;MLKKNIQFIGIFAKDQQLAQETLFNLTQNSLNLLNEKFQNDLQLKNMLQQLKQNYQFPPSIHLTTFFVGNNPKNLKSQAFTDFKQDLEQDIVIDAIAISPNNIVTAISNHNYQIPLTNKYSHVTTLLGSWKPKDSNQLLDQIFKEIPYEEMQHQVQENKFWKIQLLQGQVAYVVQLKNKIVIPGVCNMH
;
A
#
# COMPACT_ATOMS: atom_id res chain seq x y z
N MET A 1 -30.78 -3.41 -16.53
CA MET A 1 -29.43 -3.96 -16.29
C MET A 1 -29.16 -3.95 -14.80
N LEU A 2 -28.96 -5.11 -14.18
CA LEU A 2 -28.53 -5.22 -12.79
C LEU A 2 -27.16 -4.56 -12.67
N LYS A 3 -27.08 -3.38 -12.05
CA LYS A 3 -25.78 -2.80 -11.68
C LYS A 3 -25.12 -3.83 -10.77
N LYS A 4 -23.98 -4.40 -11.19
CA LYS A 4 -23.08 -5.12 -10.28
C LYS A 4 -22.90 -4.22 -9.04
N ASN A 5 -22.92 -4.83 -7.84
CA ASN A 5 -22.68 -4.12 -6.60
C ASN A 5 -21.20 -3.71 -6.52
N ILE A 6 -20.82 -2.68 -7.27
CA ILE A 6 -19.48 -2.10 -7.28
C ILE A 6 -19.19 -1.57 -5.89
N GLN A 7 -18.23 -2.17 -5.21
CA GLN A 7 -17.74 -1.77 -3.90
C GLN A 7 -16.70 -0.66 -4.02
N PHE A 8 -15.82 -0.72 -5.03
CA PHE A 8 -14.81 0.30 -5.26
C PHE A 8 -14.28 0.31 -6.69
N ILE A 9 -13.57 1.38 -7.02
CA ILE A 9 -12.82 1.54 -8.25
C ILE A 9 -11.34 1.78 -7.93
N GLY A 10 -10.45 1.35 -8.81
CA GLY A 10 -9.02 1.41 -8.55
C GLY A 10 -8.15 1.02 -9.73
N ILE A 11 -6.85 1.07 -9.52
CA ILE A 11 -5.82 0.56 -10.43
C ILE A 11 -5.45 -0.83 -9.96
N PHE A 12 -5.72 -1.86 -10.76
CA PHE A 12 -5.42 -3.25 -10.46
C PHE A 12 -4.16 -3.66 -11.19
N ALA A 13 -3.30 -4.44 -10.55
CA ALA A 13 -2.17 -5.03 -11.26
C ALA A 13 -2.65 -5.88 -12.44
N LYS A 14 -2.07 -5.69 -13.63
CA LYS A 14 -2.40 -6.45 -14.83
C LYS A 14 -2.09 -7.93 -14.66
N ASP A 15 -0.94 -8.22 -14.04
CA ASP A 15 -0.51 -9.55 -13.65
C ASP A 15 -0.45 -9.62 -12.12
N GLN A 16 -1.41 -10.34 -11.54
CA GLN A 16 -1.54 -10.47 -10.09
C GLN A 16 -0.38 -11.28 -9.49
N GLN A 17 0.10 -12.31 -10.18
CA GLN A 17 1.19 -13.15 -9.69
C GLN A 17 2.51 -12.38 -9.69
N LEU A 18 2.84 -11.72 -10.81
CA LEU A 18 4.03 -10.89 -10.90
C LEU A 18 4.03 -9.77 -9.86
N ALA A 19 2.88 -9.14 -9.64
CA ALA A 19 2.75 -8.08 -8.65
C ALA A 19 2.94 -8.61 -7.21
N GLN A 20 2.39 -9.78 -6.89
CA GLN A 20 2.61 -10.44 -5.60
C GLN A 20 4.09 -10.76 -5.37
N GLU A 21 4.76 -11.37 -6.37
CA GLU A 21 6.20 -11.66 -6.31
C GLU A 21 7.03 -10.39 -6.13
N THR A 22 6.71 -9.34 -6.89
CA THR A 22 7.39 -8.03 -6.82
C THR A 22 7.27 -7.41 -5.43
N LEU A 23 6.05 -7.37 -4.88
CA LEU A 23 5.79 -6.77 -3.56
C LEU A 23 6.36 -7.61 -2.42
N PHE A 24 6.38 -8.95 -2.56
CA PHE A 24 7.02 -9.83 -1.60
C PHE A 24 8.54 -9.61 -1.57
N ASN A 25 9.19 -9.56 -2.73
CA ASN A 25 10.62 -9.28 -2.85
C ASN A 25 10.97 -7.88 -2.32
N LEU A 26 10.14 -6.88 -2.61
CA LEU A 26 10.29 -5.54 -2.04
C LEU A 26 10.21 -5.57 -0.51
N THR A 27 9.26 -6.32 0.06
CA THR A 27 9.12 -6.46 1.51
C THR A 27 10.35 -7.12 2.12
N GLN A 28 10.82 -8.22 1.52
CA GLN A 28 12.01 -8.94 2.00
C GLN A 28 13.26 -8.05 1.95
N ASN A 29 13.48 -7.34 0.85
CA ASN A 29 14.58 -6.39 0.73
C ASN A 29 14.48 -5.27 1.77
N SER A 30 13.29 -4.72 1.98
CA SER A 30 13.06 -3.65 2.96
C SER A 30 13.30 -4.12 4.39
N LEU A 31 12.91 -5.36 4.72
CA LEU A 31 13.24 -5.98 6.01
C LEU A 31 14.74 -6.20 6.19
N ASN A 32 15.48 -6.58 5.15
CA ASN A 32 16.94 -6.66 5.23
C ASN A 32 17.56 -5.30 5.54
N LEU A 33 17.20 -4.26 4.79
CA LEU A 33 17.67 -2.88 5.02
C LEU A 33 17.33 -2.37 6.43
N LEU A 34 16.11 -2.67 6.90
CA LEU A 34 15.68 -2.32 8.26
C LEU A 34 16.46 -3.08 9.33
N ASN A 35 16.76 -4.36 9.12
CA ASN A 35 17.59 -5.15 10.05
C ASN A 35 19.04 -4.64 10.10
N GLU A 36 19.60 -4.19 8.97
CA GLU A 36 20.91 -3.54 8.93
C GLU A 36 20.90 -2.20 9.67
N LYS A 37 19.84 -1.41 9.49
CA LYS A 37 19.68 -0.09 10.12
C LYS A 37 19.39 -0.19 11.63
N PHE A 38 18.59 -1.17 12.03
CA PHE A 38 18.10 -1.38 13.40
C PHE A 38 18.57 -2.74 13.94
N GLN A 39 19.89 -2.94 14.00
CA GLN A 39 20.57 -4.24 14.22
C GLN A 39 20.11 -5.06 15.43
N ASN A 40 19.53 -4.42 16.46
CA ASN A 40 19.09 -5.08 17.68
C ASN A 40 17.56 -5.27 17.76
N ASP A 41 16.83 -4.98 16.68
CA ASP A 41 15.39 -5.12 16.66
C ASP A 41 14.96 -6.56 16.38
N LEU A 42 14.59 -7.27 17.45
CA LEU A 42 14.15 -8.66 17.35
C LEU A 42 12.85 -8.82 16.56
N GLN A 43 11.99 -7.80 16.51
CA GLN A 43 10.72 -7.90 15.76
C GLN A 43 10.99 -7.98 14.26
N LEU A 44 11.93 -7.16 13.76
CA LEU A 44 12.33 -7.17 12.35
C LEU A 44 13.03 -8.49 11.96
N LYS A 45 13.89 -9.03 12.83
CA LYS A 45 14.55 -10.33 12.59
C LYS A 45 13.55 -11.47 12.53
N ASN A 46 12.64 -11.53 13.49
CA ASN A 46 11.62 -12.57 13.56
C ASN A 46 10.66 -12.48 12.37
N MET A 47 10.22 -11.26 12.02
CA MET A 47 9.35 -11.06 10.86
C MET A 47 10.01 -11.54 9.56
N LEU A 48 11.28 -11.22 9.34
CA LEU A 48 12.00 -11.67 8.15
C LEU A 48 12.07 -13.21 8.05
N GLN A 49 12.35 -13.88 9.17
CA GLN A 49 12.41 -15.35 9.22
C GLN A 49 11.05 -16.01 8.97
N GLN A 50 9.97 -15.39 9.46
CA GLN A 50 8.62 -15.95 9.43
C GLN A 50 7.74 -15.36 8.33
N LEU A 51 8.29 -14.53 7.43
CA LEU A 51 7.51 -13.76 6.46
C LEU A 51 6.58 -14.64 5.62
N LYS A 52 7.10 -15.76 5.07
CA LYS A 52 6.30 -16.70 4.25
C LYS A 52 5.26 -17.50 5.04
N GLN A 53 5.44 -17.62 6.36
CA GLN A 53 4.60 -18.46 7.23
C GLN A 53 3.43 -17.65 7.80
N ASN A 54 3.69 -16.40 8.17
CA ASN A 54 2.75 -15.58 8.92
C ASN A 54 1.96 -14.59 8.05
N TYR A 55 2.39 -14.39 6.79
CA TYR A 55 1.75 -13.43 5.91
C TYR A 55 1.16 -14.10 4.67
N GLN A 56 -0.01 -13.61 4.29
CA GLN A 56 -0.71 -13.99 3.07
C GLN A 56 -0.95 -12.77 2.18
N PHE A 57 -1.06 -12.98 0.87
CA PHE A 57 -1.45 -11.92 -0.04
C PHE A 57 -2.94 -11.57 0.12
N PRO A 58 -3.35 -10.32 -0.12
CA PRO A 58 -4.76 -9.99 -0.27
C PRO A 58 -5.32 -10.67 -1.55
N PRO A 59 -6.66 -10.79 -1.68
CA PRO A 59 -7.29 -11.43 -2.85
C PRO A 59 -6.93 -10.79 -4.20
N SER A 60 -6.57 -9.50 -4.19
CA SER A 60 -6.03 -8.82 -5.37
C SER A 60 -5.09 -7.70 -4.95
N ILE A 61 -4.05 -7.50 -5.74
CA ILE A 61 -3.14 -6.35 -5.68
C ILE A 61 -3.75 -5.22 -6.48
N HIS A 62 -4.11 -4.15 -5.78
CA HIS A 62 -4.69 -2.95 -6.36
C HIS A 62 -4.44 -1.73 -5.46
N LEU A 63 -4.54 -0.57 -6.10
CA LEU A 63 -4.59 0.73 -5.46
C LEU A 63 -6.04 1.23 -5.56
N THR A 64 -6.73 1.30 -4.43
CA THR A 64 -8.11 1.83 -4.39
C THR A 64 -8.07 3.34 -4.58
N THR A 65 -8.76 3.83 -5.60
CA THR A 65 -8.83 5.27 -5.89
C THR A 65 -10.07 5.91 -5.32
N PHE A 66 -11.20 5.18 -5.30
CA PHE A 66 -12.46 5.64 -4.70
C PHE A 66 -13.29 4.47 -4.18
N PHE A 67 -13.74 4.58 -2.92
CA PHE A 67 -14.63 3.60 -2.30
C PHE A 67 -16.10 3.99 -2.54
N VAL A 68 -16.85 3.14 -3.24
CA VAL A 68 -18.26 3.35 -3.55
C VAL A 68 -19.13 2.86 -2.38
N GLY A 69 -18.89 1.62 -1.93
CA GLY A 69 -19.66 0.94 -0.89
C GLY A 69 -21.17 0.91 -1.20
N ASN A 70 -21.98 0.86 -0.15
CA ASN A 70 -23.44 0.79 -0.25
C ASN A 70 -24.12 2.17 -0.29
N ASN A 71 -23.41 3.25 -0.66
CA ASN A 71 -23.96 4.60 -0.70
C ASN A 71 -24.33 4.99 -2.15
N PRO A 72 -25.63 5.08 -2.51
CA PRO A 72 -26.04 5.40 -3.88
C PRO A 72 -25.56 6.78 -4.37
N LYS A 73 -25.23 7.71 -3.46
CA LYS A 73 -24.67 9.02 -3.83
C LYS A 73 -23.28 8.90 -4.44
N ASN A 74 -22.51 7.89 -4.05
CA ASN A 74 -21.15 7.68 -4.56
C ASN A 74 -21.15 7.25 -6.03
N LEU A 75 -22.21 6.61 -6.51
CA LEU A 75 -22.38 6.30 -7.95
C LEU A 75 -22.62 7.54 -8.82
N LYS A 76 -22.87 8.70 -8.20
CA LYS A 76 -23.05 9.99 -8.85
C LYS A 76 -21.90 10.96 -8.57
N SER A 77 -20.87 10.52 -7.85
CA SER A 77 -19.71 11.37 -7.56
C SER A 77 -18.89 11.57 -8.83
N GLN A 78 -18.23 12.73 -8.94
CA GLN A 78 -17.35 13.03 -10.06
C GLN A 78 -16.24 11.97 -10.21
N ALA A 79 -15.69 11.50 -9.08
CA ALA A 79 -14.66 10.46 -9.05
C ALA A 79 -15.13 9.15 -9.69
N PHE A 80 -16.41 8.80 -9.55
CA PHE A 80 -16.99 7.60 -10.16
C PHE A 80 -17.38 7.83 -11.62
N THR A 81 -18.01 8.97 -11.95
CA THR A 81 -18.48 9.25 -13.32
C THR A 81 -17.34 9.49 -14.30
N ASP A 82 -16.23 10.06 -13.83
CA ASP A 82 -15.05 10.36 -14.65
C ASP A 82 -14.06 9.19 -14.70
N PHE A 83 -14.34 8.11 -13.97
CA PHE A 83 -13.47 6.95 -13.94
C PHE A 83 -13.43 6.28 -15.32
N LYS A 84 -12.21 6.17 -15.87
CA LYS A 84 -11.96 5.54 -17.16
C LYS A 84 -11.60 4.08 -16.92
N GLN A 85 -12.57 3.18 -17.10
CA GLN A 85 -12.32 1.73 -17.09
C GLN A 85 -11.36 1.36 -18.23
N ASP A 86 -10.55 0.32 -18.02
CA ASP A 86 -9.56 -0.22 -18.95
C ASP A 86 -8.43 0.75 -19.33
N LEU A 87 -8.33 1.90 -18.67
CA LEU A 87 -7.19 2.81 -18.79
C LEU A 87 -5.94 2.13 -18.21
N GLU A 88 -4.94 1.94 -19.06
CA GLU A 88 -3.63 1.45 -18.64
C GLU A 88 -2.89 2.52 -17.84
N GLN A 89 -2.44 2.13 -16.65
CA GLN A 89 -1.70 3.03 -15.78
C GLN A 89 -0.91 2.22 -14.76
N ASP A 90 0.38 2.48 -14.67
CA ASP A 90 1.24 1.78 -13.72
C ASP A 90 0.94 2.21 -12.29
N ILE A 91 1.08 1.28 -11.34
CA ILE A 91 1.10 1.55 -9.92
C ILE A 91 2.56 1.82 -9.53
N VAL A 92 2.84 3.03 -9.06
CA VAL A 92 4.19 3.45 -8.66
C VAL A 92 4.29 3.40 -7.14
N ILE A 93 5.29 2.68 -6.64
CA ILE A 93 5.55 2.51 -5.20
C ILE A 93 6.78 3.32 -4.81
N ASP A 94 6.58 4.25 -3.89
CA ASP A 94 7.61 5.18 -3.40
C ASP A 94 8.18 4.75 -2.05
N ALA A 95 7.37 4.07 -1.24
CA ALA A 95 7.79 3.59 0.08
C ALA A 95 7.02 2.33 0.47
N ILE A 96 7.50 1.66 1.52
CA ILE A 96 6.78 0.57 2.17
C ILE A 96 6.68 0.84 3.67
N ALA A 97 5.49 0.61 4.21
CA ALA A 97 5.20 0.66 5.64
C ALA A 97 4.92 -0.76 6.14
N ILE A 98 5.58 -1.11 7.24
CA ILE A 98 5.58 -2.44 7.84
C ILE A 98 5.13 -2.32 9.29
N SER A 99 4.04 -2.98 9.65
CA SER A 99 3.69 -3.26 11.04
C SER A 99 3.89 -4.76 11.29
N PRO A 100 4.91 -5.17 12.07
CA PRO A 100 5.23 -6.58 12.28
C PRO A 100 4.04 -7.38 12.82
N ASN A 101 3.87 -8.61 12.31
CA ASN A 101 2.75 -9.53 12.53
C ASN A 101 1.35 -9.01 12.16
N ASN A 102 1.24 -7.79 11.65
CA ASN A 102 -0.03 -7.11 11.43
C ASN A 102 -0.33 -6.95 9.93
N ILE A 103 0.39 -6.05 9.26
CA ILE A 103 0.16 -5.71 7.85
C ILE A 103 1.42 -5.10 7.23
N VAL A 104 1.56 -5.29 5.93
CA VAL A 104 2.49 -4.54 5.08
C VAL A 104 1.71 -3.80 4.02
N THR A 105 2.04 -2.53 3.82
CA THR A 105 1.42 -1.69 2.81
C THR A 105 2.49 -0.90 2.05
N ALA A 106 2.35 -0.87 0.73
CA ALA A 106 3.18 -0.06 -0.14
C ALA A 106 2.51 1.30 -0.32
N ILE A 107 3.27 2.37 -0.08
CA ILE A 107 2.81 3.74 -0.24
C ILE A 107 3.06 4.15 -1.69
N SER A 108 2.03 4.72 -2.29
CA SER A 108 2.05 5.16 -3.67
C SER A 108 1.73 6.64 -3.73
N ASN A 109 2.65 7.43 -4.23
CA ASN A 109 2.53 8.89 -4.25
C ASN A 109 2.89 9.41 -5.64
N HIS A 110 1.99 9.15 -6.58
CA HIS A 110 2.15 9.47 -7.98
C HIS A 110 0.96 10.25 -8.51
N ASN A 111 1.22 11.11 -9.50
CA ASN A 111 0.19 11.85 -10.20
C ASN A 111 -0.52 10.93 -11.20
N TYR A 112 -1.58 10.29 -10.74
CA TYR A 112 -2.41 9.42 -11.54
C TYR A 112 -3.37 10.21 -12.43
N GLN A 113 -3.72 9.64 -13.59
CA GLN A 113 -4.70 10.20 -14.52
C GLN A 113 -6.15 10.06 -14.01
N ILE A 114 -6.37 9.27 -12.97
CA ILE A 114 -7.66 9.11 -12.31
C ILE A 114 -7.64 9.77 -10.92
N PRO A 115 -8.76 10.35 -10.46
CA PRO A 115 -8.83 10.98 -9.16
C PRO A 115 -8.54 10.00 -8.01
N LEU A 116 -7.64 10.39 -7.11
CA LEU A 116 -7.44 9.71 -5.83
C LEU A 116 -8.27 10.41 -4.75
N THR A 117 -9.17 9.70 -4.10
CA THR A 117 -9.95 10.24 -2.97
C THR A 117 -9.49 9.72 -1.62
N ASN A 118 -8.69 8.66 -1.60
CA ASN A 118 -8.10 8.16 -0.37
C ASN A 118 -7.08 9.18 0.14
N LYS A 119 -7.11 9.43 1.46
CA LYS A 119 -6.24 10.40 2.13
C LYS A 119 -4.76 10.11 1.88
N TYR A 120 -4.39 8.83 1.94
CA TYR A 120 -3.06 8.36 1.57
C TYR A 120 -3.21 7.25 0.55
N SER A 121 -2.62 7.46 -0.62
CA SER A 121 -2.64 6.46 -1.68
C SER A 121 -1.66 5.34 -1.37
N HIS A 122 -2.17 4.10 -1.41
CA HIS A 122 -1.42 2.92 -0.99
C HIS A 122 -2.01 1.63 -1.58
N VAL A 123 -1.20 0.58 -1.55
CA VAL A 123 -1.53 -0.79 -1.89
C VAL A 123 -1.35 -1.65 -0.65
N THR A 124 -2.35 -2.44 -0.29
CA THR A 124 -2.15 -3.50 0.71
C THR A 124 -1.36 -4.63 0.06
N THR A 125 -0.24 -5.04 0.66
CA THR A 125 0.68 -6.02 0.02
C THR A 125 0.64 -7.38 0.68
N LEU A 126 0.75 -7.41 2.01
CA LEU A 126 0.77 -8.63 2.82
C LEU A 126 -0.06 -8.44 4.09
N LEU A 127 -0.83 -9.46 4.43
CA LEU A 127 -1.74 -9.51 5.57
C LEU A 127 -1.21 -10.49 6.61
N GLY A 128 -0.99 -10.01 7.83
CA GLY A 128 -0.80 -10.84 9.01
C GLY A 128 -2.13 -10.93 9.78
N SER A 129 -2.13 -10.45 11.02
CA SER A 129 -3.33 -10.44 11.87
C SER A 129 -4.38 -9.37 11.50
N TRP A 130 -4.00 -8.34 10.73
CA TRP A 130 -4.88 -7.23 10.36
C TRP A 130 -5.58 -7.44 9.01
N LYS A 131 -6.69 -6.73 8.80
CA LYS A 131 -7.46 -6.74 7.55
C LYS A 131 -6.99 -5.64 6.62
N PRO A 132 -7.24 -5.73 5.29
CA PRO A 132 -6.83 -4.71 4.34
C PRO A 132 -7.26 -3.29 4.73
N LYS A 133 -8.48 -3.09 5.23
CA LYS A 133 -8.97 -1.76 5.64
C LYS A 133 -8.11 -1.09 6.73
N ASP A 134 -7.39 -1.87 7.54
CA ASP A 134 -6.61 -1.39 8.67
C ASP A 134 -5.29 -0.73 8.21
N SER A 135 -4.91 -0.89 6.92
CA SER A 135 -3.81 -0.12 6.31
C SER A 135 -4.03 1.39 6.38
N ASN A 136 -5.27 1.85 6.24
CA ASN A 136 -5.62 3.27 6.37
C ASN A 136 -5.28 3.80 7.78
N GLN A 137 -5.60 3.01 8.81
CA GLN A 137 -5.33 3.38 10.19
C GLN A 137 -3.82 3.35 10.51
N LEU A 138 -3.08 2.42 9.92
CA LEU A 138 -1.62 2.39 10.00
C LEU A 138 -1.04 3.70 9.44
N LEU A 139 -1.43 4.05 8.21
CA LEU A 139 -0.92 5.24 7.53
C LEU A 139 -1.35 6.54 8.25
N ASP A 140 -2.56 6.60 8.80
CA ASP A 140 -2.99 7.73 9.65
C ASP A 140 -2.13 7.93 10.89
N GLN A 141 -1.58 6.86 11.47
CA GLN A 141 -0.67 6.98 12.61
C GLN A 141 0.75 7.35 12.17
N ILE A 142 1.24 6.72 11.10
CA ILE A 142 2.56 7.03 10.51
C ILE A 142 2.63 8.51 10.13
N PHE A 143 1.62 9.02 9.43
CA PHE A 143 1.64 10.38 8.89
C PHE A 143 1.25 11.48 9.90
N LYS A 144 1.05 11.13 11.17
CA LYS A 144 1.09 12.12 12.27
C LYS A 144 2.52 12.48 12.66
N GLU A 145 3.44 11.55 12.48
CA GLU A 145 4.85 11.69 12.84
C GLU A 145 5.73 12.09 11.65
N ILE A 146 5.29 11.77 10.43
CA ILE A 146 5.99 12.08 9.18
C ILE A 146 5.02 12.80 8.24
N PRO A 147 5.35 13.99 7.69
CA PRO A 147 4.52 14.62 6.67
C PRO A 147 4.33 13.69 5.47
N TYR A 148 3.10 13.53 4.96
CA TYR A 148 2.84 12.67 3.80
C TYR A 148 3.57 13.17 2.54
N GLU A 149 3.75 14.48 2.45
CA GLU A 149 4.46 15.18 1.38
C GLU A 149 5.94 14.78 1.30
N GLU A 150 6.57 14.38 2.43
CA GLU A 150 7.95 13.85 2.41
C GLU A 150 8.05 12.61 1.50
N MET A 151 6.98 11.81 1.40
CA MET A 151 6.95 10.63 0.54
C MET A 151 6.82 10.98 -0.95
N GLN A 152 6.52 12.23 -1.31
CA GLN A 152 6.42 12.70 -2.71
C GLN A 152 7.79 12.98 -3.32
N HIS A 153 8.78 13.30 -2.50
CA HIS A 153 10.07 13.73 -2.98
C HIS A 153 10.95 12.54 -3.38
N GLN A 154 11.58 12.67 -4.56
CA GLN A 154 12.62 11.74 -4.97
C GLN A 154 13.80 11.84 -3.99
N VAL A 155 14.20 10.71 -3.41
CA VAL A 155 15.33 10.64 -2.48
C VAL A 155 16.58 10.10 -3.19
N GLN A 156 17.75 10.55 -2.74
CA GLN A 156 19.05 10.13 -3.29
C GLN A 156 19.55 8.81 -2.68
N GLU A 157 19.01 8.46 -1.51
CA GLU A 157 19.28 7.26 -0.74
C GLU A 157 18.00 6.82 -0.03
N ASN A 158 17.94 5.54 0.38
CA ASN A 158 16.79 5.05 1.13
C ASN A 158 16.69 5.76 2.48
N LYS A 159 15.49 6.23 2.85
CA LYS A 159 15.23 6.80 4.18
C LYS A 159 14.46 5.80 5.04
N PHE A 160 14.71 5.85 6.35
CA PHE A 160 14.20 4.86 7.30
C PHE A 160 13.58 5.55 8.51
N TRP A 161 12.40 5.07 8.91
CA TRP A 161 11.75 5.51 10.15
C TRP A 161 11.31 4.32 10.97
N LYS A 162 11.38 4.49 12.29
CA LYS A 162 10.78 3.61 13.29
C LYS A 162 9.82 4.46 14.11
N ILE A 163 8.55 4.11 14.06
CA ILE A 163 7.45 4.93 14.60
C ILE A 163 6.73 4.15 15.68
N GLN A 164 6.58 4.76 16.85
CA GLN A 164 5.78 4.20 17.93
C GLN A 164 4.30 4.45 17.63
N LEU A 165 3.56 3.37 17.39
CA LEU A 165 2.11 3.42 17.22
C LEU A 165 1.41 3.46 18.59
N LEU A 166 0.11 3.72 18.55
CA LEU A 166 -0.75 3.58 19.72
C LEU A 166 -0.68 2.14 20.27
N GLN A 167 -0.95 1.98 21.57
CA GLN A 167 -0.96 0.68 22.26
C GLN A 167 0.40 -0.05 22.33
N GLY A 168 1.52 0.66 22.12
CA GLY A 168 2.86 0.09 22.28
C GLY A 168 3.38 -0.66 21.04
N GLN A 169 2.64 -0.69 19.94
CA GLN A 169 3.08 -1.30 18.68
C GLN A 169 4.08 -0.41 17.93
N VAL A 170 4.83 -0.98 16.98
CA VAL A 170 5.80 -0.24 16.17
C VAL A 170 5.48 -0.40 14.69
N ALA A 171 5.67 0.68 13.93
CA ALA A 171 5.72 0.67 12.48
C ALA A 171 7.12 1.04 11.99
N TYR A 172 7.48 0.49 10.84
CA TYR A 172 8.70 0.82 10.11
C TYR A 172 8.33 1.34 8.74
N VAL A 173 9.03 2.37 8.28
CA VAL A 173 8.87 2.91 6.93
C VAL A 173 10.21 2.90 6.23
N VAL A 174 10.22 2.42 4.99
CA VAL A 174 11.36 2.56 4.08
C VAL A 174 10.90 3.34 2.86
N GLN A 175 11.40 4.57 2.72
CA GLN A 175 11.25 5.33 1.47
C GLN A 175 12.37 4.93 0.52
N LEU A 176 12.00 4.58 -0.70
CA LEU A 176 12.88 3.96 -1.66
C LEU A 176 13.59 5.03 -2.50
N LYS A 177 14.91 4.87 -2.67
CA LYS A 177 15.67 5.60 -3.69
C LYS A 177 15.13 5.30 -5.08
N ASN A 178 14.90 4.03 -5.37
CA ASN A 178 14.39 3.60 -6.67
C ASN A 178 12.94 3.17 -6.51
N LYS A 179 12.04 3.87 -7.21
CA LYS A 179 10.61 3.53 -7.21
C LYS A 179 10.40 2.17 -7.85
N ILE A 180 9.43 1.41 -7.34
CA ILE A 180 8.98 0.17 -7.97
C ILE A 180 7.74 0.46 -8.81
N VAL A 181 7.69 -0.10 -10.01
CA VAL A 181 6.60 0.13 -10.97
C VAL A 181 5.94 -1.21 -11.24
N ILE A 182 4.62 -1.28 -11.04
CA ILE A 182 3.80 -2.47 -11.30
C ILE A 182 2.80 -2.10 -12.40
N PRO A 183 2.82 -2.78 -13.56
CA PRO A 183 1.86 -2.52 -14.62
C PRO A 183 0.43 -2.68 -14.14
N GLY A 184 -0.41 -1.66 -14.39
CA GLY A 184 -1.77 -1.61 -13.88
C GLY A 184 -2.83 -1.27 -14.94
N VAL A 185 -4.08 -1.54 -14.58
CA VAL A 185 -5.26 -1.23 -15.37
C VAL A 185 -6.40 -0.77 -14.46
N CYS A 186 -7.09 0.28 -14.86
CA CYS A 186 -8.22 0.82 -14.12
C CYS A 186 -9.43 -0.12 -14.23
N ASN A 187 -9.96 -0.59 -13.10
CA ASN A 187 -11.12 -1.48 -13.07
C ASN A 187 -12.08 -1.18 -11.91
N MET A 188 -13.27 -1.76 -11.97
CA MET A 188 -14.31 -1.69 -10.94
C MET A 188 -14.45 -3.07 -10.27
N HIS A 189 -14.54 -3.11 -8.95
CA HIS A 189 -14.74 -4.33 -8.16
C HIS A 189 -16.06 -4.26 -7.40
#